data_AF-A0AAW3C3Z6-F1
#
_entry.id   AF-A0AAW3C3Z6-F1
#
_cell.length_a   1.000
_cell.length_b   1.000
_cell.length_c   1.000
_cell.angle_alpha   90.00
_cell.angle_beta   90.00
_cell.angle_gamma   90.00
#
_symmetry.space_group_name_H-M   'P 1'
#
loop_
_entity.id
_entity.type
_entity.pdbx_description
1 polymer ?
#
loop_
_entity_poly.entity_id
_entity_poly.type
_entity_poly.pdbx_seq_one_letter_code
_entity_poly.pdbx_strand_id
1 'polypeptide(L)'
;MAMQSMRHRFCDILTSTVSALILTAIITAASTIFRDLVLHPQPVVSNVRVTSSTPLYHVRRPTLLSPEVPDASTYYRPGSSGSDGHRTSEKQLPSNIVIVDTADRPEDSEEDRKRKAWQRQHVPQGFKLGIRTIDRVVLYLSGSVDFSPCWDWNTKAIYASFVARFSSKTASQNDVVLLDAVLRPVSLSAQLARLAELRRQERSAALPGSGSERTAAAARAPADATQMLTDAERQQLAAFEETLRSNDHDHPSLHIDHIDKRLVLNESFKYYVDAFDDISLGGNTVEVVLRYQVMSYSGWAPVREDALGHQVKVRMPESAQQWKSQERW
;
A
#
# COMPACT_ATOMS: atom_id res chain seq x y z
N MET A 1 6.78 -38.85 53.98
CA MET A 1 6.18 -39.45 52.76
C MET A 1 5.27 -38.49 51.98
N ALA A 2 4.40 -37.68 52.61
CA ALA A 2 3.50 -36.76 51.88
C ALA A 2 4.22 -35.70 51.00
N MET A 3 5.40 -35.22 51.42
CA MET A 3 6.17 -34.19 50.68
C MET A 3 6.83 -34.72 49.39
N GLN A 4 7.17 -36.01 49.31
CA GLN A 4 7.68 -36.65 48.08
C GLN A 4 6.58 -36.85 47.03
N SER A 5 5.34 -37.15 47.47
CA SER A 5 4.16 -37.28 46.61
C SER A 5 3.77 -35.96 45.93
N MET A 6 3.81 -34.84 46.66
CA MET A 6 3.53 -33.53 46.08
C MET A 6 4.60 -33.06 45.09
N ARG A 7 5.89 -33.33 45.38
CA ARG A 7 6.98 -33.00 44.44
C ARG A 7 6.89 -33.80 43.14
N HIS A 8 6.56 -35.10 43.22
CA HIS A 8 6.34 -35.90 42.02
C HIS A 8 5.16 -35.39 41.18
N ARG A 9 4.01 -35.11 41.80
CA ARG A 9 2.86 -34.55 41.08
C ARG A 9 3.17 -33.19 40.44
N PHE A 10 3.95 -32.34 41.11
CA PHE A 10 4.39 -31.08 40.55
C PHE A 10 5.32 -31.29 39.35
N CYS A 11 6.29 -32.21 39.43
CA CYS A 11 7.16 -32.56 38.32
C CYS A 11 6.37 -33.14 37.13
N ASP A 12 5.36 -33.99 37.37
CA ASP A 12 4.53 -34.56 36.32
C ASP A 12 3.68 -33.50 35.61
N ILE A 13 3.07 -32.59 36.39
CA ILE A 13 2.33 -31.44 35.84
C ILE A 13 3.25 -30.54 35.03
N LEU A 14 4.43 -30.22 35.56
CA LEU A 14 5.38 -29.34 34.88
C LEU A 14 5.93 -29.99 33.60
N THR A 15 6.25 -31.28 33.64
CA THR A 15 6.72 -32.04 32.48
C THR A 15 5.62 -32.16 31.42
N SER A 16 4.37 -32.43 31.83
CA SER A 16 3.22 -32.48 30.93
C SER A 16 2.95 -31.11 30.29
N THR A 17 3.01 -30.03 31.08
CA THR A 17 2.80 -28.66 30.60
C THR A 17 3.89 -28.25 29.61
N VAL A 18 5.16 -28.50 29.94
CA VAL A 18 6.30 -28.22 29.06
C VAL A 18 6.21 -29.05 27.77
N SER A 19 5.86 -30.33 27.87
CA SER A 19 5.68 -31.19 26.69
C SER A 19 4.55 -30.72 25.80
N ALA A 20 3.42 -30.31 26.38
CA ALA A 20 2.29 -29.76 25.64
C ALA A 20 2.65 -28.43 24.96
N LEU A 21 3.39 -27.55 25.64
CA LEU A 21 3.87 -26.29 25.07
C LEU A 21 4.84 -26.52 23.91
N ILE A 22 5.80 -27.44 24.07
CA ILE A 22 6.76 -27.81 23.01
C ILE A 22 6.02 -28.40 21.82
N LEU A 23 5.10 -29.34 22.04
CA LEU A 23 4.33 -29.95 20.96
C LEU A 23 3.48 -28.91 20.22
N THR A 24 2.81 -28.02 20.96
CA THR A 24 2.01 -26.93 20.38
C THR A 24 2.89 -25.99 19.56
N ALA A 25 4.07 -25.63 20.07
CA ALA A 25 5.02 -24.79 19.34
C ALA A 25 5.52 -25.47 18.06
N ILE A 26 5.84 -26.76 18.10
CA ILE A 26 6.28 -27.53 16.92
C ILE A 26 5.15 -27.60 15.89
N ILE A 27 3.92 -27.94 16.29
CA ILE A 27 2.77 -28.01 15.37
C ILE A 27 2.48 -26.62 14.78
N THR A 28 2.55 -25.56 15.57
CA THR A 28 2.37 -24.18 15.11
C THR A 28 3.42 -23.79 14.07
N ALA A 29 4.69 -24.07 14.36
CA ALA A 29 5.78 -23.77 13.42
C ALA A 29 5.64 -24.60 12.14
N ALA A 30 5.41 -25.91 12.25
CA ALA A 30 5.28 -26.81 11.11
C ALA A 30 4.09 -26.44 10.21
N SER A 31 2.93 -26.14 10.80
CA SER A 31 1.73 -25.71 10.05
C SER A 31 1.94 -24.35 9.37
N THR A 32 2.60 -23.40 10.04
CA THR A 32 2.94 -22.10 9.45
C THR A 32 3.91 -22.25 8.27
N ILE A 33 4.98 -23.03 8.46
CA ILE A 33 5.97 -23.29 7.41
C ILE A 33 5.33 -24.01 6.22
N PHE A 34 4.54 -25.06 6.47
CA PHE A 34 3.86 -25.80 5.40
C PHE A 34 2.90 -24.88 4.63
N ARG A 35 2.13 -24.05 5.33
CA ARG A 35 1.23 -23.10 4.69
C ARG A 35 1.98 -22.10 3.82
N ASP A 36 3.02 -21.49 4.36
CA ASP A 36 3.71 -20.40 3.69
C ASP A 36 4.62 -20.86 2.55
N LEU A 37 5.24 -22.04 2.68
CA LEU A 37 6.19 -22.58 1.69
C LEU A 37 5.59 -23.65 0.78
N VAL A 38 4.44 -24.23 1.09
CA VAL A 38 3.83 -25.28 0.25
C VAL A 38 2.51 -24.77 -0.33
N LEU A 39 1.57 -24.38 0.54
CA LEU A 39 0.23 -24.00 0.09
C LEU A 39 0.19 -22.61 -0.56
N HIS A 40 1.10 -21.71 -0.17
CA HIS A 40 1.21 -20.34 -0.69
C HIS A 40 -0.15 -19.67 -0.93
N PRO A 41 -1.01 -19.54 0.11
CA PRO A 41 -2.35 -19.00 -0.10
C PRO A 41 -2.29 -17.59 -0.69
N GLN A 42 -3.01 -17.41 -1.79
CA GLN A 42 -3.11 -16.15 -2.52
C GLN A 42 -4.50 -15.54 -2.35
N PRO A 43 -4.60 -14.20 -2.31
CA PRO A 43 -5.88 -13.55 -2.29
C PRO A 43 -6.57 -13.73 -3.64
N VAL A 44 -7.90 -13.73 -3.64
CA VAL A 44 -8.69 -13.78 -4.86
C VAL A 44 -8.94 -12.35 -5.34
N VAL A 45 -8.35 -12.02 -6.48
CA VAL A 45 -8.52 -10.72 -7.14
C VAL A 45 -9.70 -10.78 -8.08
N SER A 46 -10.57 -9.77 -8.07
CA SER A 46 -11.69 -9.66 -8.99
C SER A 46 -11.81 -8.27 -9.59
N ASN A 47 -11.72 -8.19 -10.92
CA ASN A 47 -11.96 -6.98 -11.72
C ASN A 47 -11.15 -5.74 -11.27
N VAL A 48 -9.93 -5.95 -10.76
CA VAL A 48 -9.03 -4.85 -10.41
C VAL A 48 -8.55 -4.16 -11.68
N ARG A 49 -8.81 -2.85 -11.78
CA ARG A 49 -8.46 -2.01 -12.91
C ARG A 49 -8.01 -0.63 -12.44
N VAL A 50 -7.22 0.04 -13.27
CA VAL A 50 -6.80 1.42 -13.06
C VAL A 50 -7.46 2.29 -14.11
N THR A 51 -8.05 3.41 -13.68
CA THR A 51 -8.55 4.42 -14.62
C THR A 51 -7.38 5.30 -15.09
N SER A 52 -7.19 5.40 -16.41
CA SER A 52 -6.08 6.13 -17.05
C SER A 52 -6.40 7.58 -17.42
N SER A 53 -7.55 8.11 -17.02
CA SER A 53 -8.05 9.42 -17.46
C SER A 53 -7.43 10.60 -16.71
N THR A 54 -6.45 10.36 -15.84
CA THR A 54 -5.81 11.39 -15.03
C THR A 54 -4.69 12.10 -15.79
N PRO A 55 -4.59 13.44 -15.71
CA PRO A 55 -3.49 14.15 -16.31
C PRO A 55 -2.16 13.80 -15.62
N LEU A 56 -1.10 13.72 -16.42
CA LEU A 56 0.27 13.75 -15.94
C LEU A 56 0.64 15.19 -15.62
N TYR A 57 1.31 15.43 -14.49
CA TYR A 57 1.70 16.76 -14.06
C TYR A 57 3.20 16.90 -13.86
N HIS A 58 3.75 18.04 -14.28
CA HIS A 58 5.05 18.51 -13.84
C HIS A 58 4.91 19.31 -12.54
N VAL A 59 5.46 18.77 -11.45
CA VAL A 59 5.49 19.40 -10.14
C VAL A 59 6.90 19.94 -9.89
N ARG A 60 6.99 21.22 -9.57
CA ARG A 60 8.26 21.87 -9.19
C ARG A 60 8.35 21.90 -7.67
N ARG A 61 9.38 21.25 -7.11
CA ARG A 61 9.65 21.23 -5.66
C ARG A 61 10.99 21.90 -5.36
N PRO A 62 11.06 22.79 -4.36
CA PRO A 62 12.34 23.25 -3.82
C PRO A 62 13.15 22.05 -3.30
N THR A 63 14.46 22.04 -3.53
CA THR A 63 15.37 20.99 -3.08
C THR A 63 16.68 21.61 -2.66
N LEU A 64 17.24 21.17 -1.54
CA LEU A 64 18.56 21.61 -1.11
C LEU A 64 19.61 20.70 -1.74
N LEU A 65 20.62 21.29 -2.36
CA LEU A 65 21.73 20.56 -2.96
C LEU A 65 22.85 20.51 -1.92
N SER A 66 23.11 19.31 -1.40
CA SER A 66 24.14 19.08 -0.38
C SER A 66 25.37 18.40 -1.00
N PRO A 67 26.59 18.87 -0.67
CA PRO A 67 27.79 18.11 -0.97
C PRO A 67 28.03 16.93 0.00
N GLU A 68 27.35 16.88 1.15
CA GLU A 68 27.78 16.09 2.32
C GLU A 68 26.72 15.13 2.89
N VAL A 69 25.41 15.36 2.68
CA VAL A 69 24.34 14.58 3.32
C VAL A 69 23.57 13.75 2.27
N PRO A 70 23.87 12.44 2.11
CA PRO A 70 23.26 11.59 1.08
C PRO A 70 21.87 11.03 1.43
N ASP A 71 21.51 10.91 2.71
CA ASP A 71 20.42 10.01 3.15
C ASP A 71 19.11 10.71 3.50
N ALA A 72 19.01 12.03 3.30
CA ALA A 72 17.80 12.77 3.65
C ALA A 72 17.02 13.18 2.39
N SER A 73 15.72 12.87 2.35
CA SER A 73 14.84 13.02 1.19
C SER A 73 14.70 14.45 0.65
N THR A 74 15.04 15.46 1.45
CA THR A 74 15.05 16.87 1.02
C THR A 74 16.32 17.29 0.28
N TYR A 75 17.34 16.43 0.27
CA TYR A 75 18.68 16.73 -0.21
C TYR A 75 19.01 15.92 -1.45
N TYR A 76 19.57 16.59 -2.46
CA TYR A 76 20.15 15.90 -3.61
C TYR A 76 21.67 15.95 -3.52
N ARG A 77 22.30 14.78 -3.63
CA ARG A 77 23.76 14.65 -3.77
C ARG A 77 24.09 14.48 -5.25
N PRO A 78 24.84 15.41 -5.87
CA PRO A 78 25.37 15.20 -7.22
C PRO A 78 26.28 13.97 -7.21
N GLY A 79 25.97 12.98 -8.06
CA GLY A 79 26.70 11.72 -8.12
C GLY A 79 28.21 11.91 -8.35
N SER A 80 29.00 11.03 -7.74
CA SER A 80 30.42 10.83 -8.05
C SER A 80 30.59 9.45 -8.67
N SER A 81 30.18 9.25 -9.92
CA SER A 81 30.52 8.03 -10.64
C SER A 81 31.74 8.32 -11.52
N GLY A 82 32.90 7.84 -11.09
CA GLY A 82 34.13 7.86 -11.87
C GLY A 82 35.35 7.78 -10.97
N SER A 83 35.92 6.59 -10.83
CA SER A 83 37.19 6.29 -10.18
C SER A 83 38.42 6.81 -10.96
N ASP A 84 38.26 7.72 -11.91
CA ASP A 84 39.36 8.26 -12.71
C ASP A 84 39.58 9.73 -12.39
N GLY A 85 40.79 10.01 -11.89
CA GLY A 85 41.24 11.29 -11.35
C GLY A 85 41.36 12.43 -12.36
N HIS A 86 40.27 12.82 -12.98
CA HIS A 86 40.16 14.10 -13.70
C HIS A 86 39.12 15.01 -13.04
N ARG A 87 39.65 15.80 -12.10
CA ARG A 87 39.05 17.05 -11.62
C ARG A 87 38.96 18.05 -12.78
N THR A 88 37.86 18.06 -13.52
CA THR A 88 37.35 19.25 -14.25
C THR A 88 36.02 18.93 -14.93
N SER A 89 34.92 19.02 -14.19
CA SER A 89 33.59 19.33 -14.73
C SER A 89 32.68 19.56 -13.53
N GLU A 90 31.91 20.65 -13.53
CA GLU A 90 30.82 20.82 -12.57
C GLU A 90 30.02 19.51 -12.50
N LYS A 91 29.87 18.93 -11.31
CA LYS A 91 29.12 17.68 -11.12
C LYS A 91 27.76 17.85 -11.75
N GLN A 92 27.54 17.23 -12.91
CA GLN A 92 26.39 17.52 -13.74
C GLN A 92 25.12 17.13 -12.99
N LEU A 93 24.30 18.12 -12.67
CA LEU A 93 23.01 17.88 -12.05
C LEU A 93 22.11 17.12 -13.04
N PRO A 94 21.21 16.26 -12.56
CA PRO A 94 20.17 15.67 -13.38
C PRO A 94 19.41 16.75 -14.13
N SER A 95 19.01 16.45 -15.36
CA SER A 95 18.30 17.39 -16.24
C SER A 95 17.01 17.97 -15.65
N ASN A 96 16.43 17.31 -14.64
CA ASN A 96 15.23 17.76 -13.94
C ASN A 96 15.51 18.69 -12.75
N ILE A 97 16.78 18.98 -12.43
CA ILE A 97 17.17 19.90 -11.36
C ILE A 97 17.82 21.14 -11.95
N VAL A 98 17.29 22.31 -11.61
CA VAL A 98 17.84 23.61 -12.00
C VAL A 98 18.24 24.37 -10.74
N ILE A 99 19.49 24.85 -10.68
CA ILE A 99 19.96 25.71 -9.58
C ILE A 99 19.20 27.03 -9.66
N VAL A 100 18.67 27.49 -8.52
CA VAL A 100 18.08 28.81 -8.41
C VAL A 100 19.18 29.85 -8.47
N ASP A 101 19.11 30.75 -9.44
CA ASP A 101 20.02 31.88 -9.48
C ASP A 101 19.67 32.87 -8.37
N THR A 102 20.55 32.92 -7.37
CA THR A 102 20.45 33.84 -6.24
C THR A 102 21.41 35.01 -6.38
N ALA A 103 22.09 35.22 -7.51
CA ALA A 103 22.93 36.40 -7.73
C ALA A 103 22.06 37.61 -8.12
N ASP A 104 22.39 38.78 -7.58
CA ASP A 104 21.72 40.03 -7.95
C ASP A 104 22.21 40.46 -9.33
N ARG A 105 21.25 40.79 -10.21
CA ARG A 105 21.50 41.28 -11.56
C ARG A 105 21.02 42.73 -11.72
N PRO A 106 21.64 43.51 -12.63
CA PRO A 106 21.22 44.89 -12.90
C PRO A 106 19.74 45.00 -13.26
N GLU A 107 19.21 44.03 -14.00
CA GLU A 107 17.83 43.93 -14.47
C GLU A 107 16.81 43.43 -13.43
N ASP A 108 17.25 42.97 -12.25
CA ASP A 108 16.33 42.47 -11.22
C ASP A 108 15.47 43.59 -10.63
N SER A 109 14.19 43.29 -10.43
CA SER A 109 13.29 44.15 -9.66
C SER A 109 13.72 44.24 -8.18
N GLU A 110 13.26 45.27 -7.46
CA GLU A 110 13.54 45.39 -6.02
C GLU A 110 12.98 44.20 -5.23
N GLU A 111 11.82 43.68 -5.64
CA GLU A 111 11.20 42.50 -5.04
C GLU A 111 12.04 41.23 -5.29
N ASP A 112 12.56 41.06 -6.50
CA ASP A 112 13.44 39.94 -6.83
C ASP A 112 14.73 39.98 -6.02
N ARG A 113 15.34 41.16 -5.85
CA ARG A 113 16.54 41.32 -5.01
C ARG A 113 16.25 41.00 -3.55
N LYS A 114 15.12 41.45 -3.00
CA LYS A 114 14.70 41.08 -1.63
C LYS A 114 14.50 39.57 -1.48
N ARG A 115 13.85 38.92 -2.45
CA ARG A 115 13.65 37.47 -2.47
C ARG A 115 14.99 36.71 -2.54
N LYS A 116 15.89 37.12 -3.45
CA LYS A 116 17.22 36.51 -3.60
C LYS A 116 18.06 36.71 -2.34
N ALA A 117 18.04 37.90 -1.75
CA ALA A 117 18.70 38.18 -0.47
C ALA A 117 18.19 37.31 0.67
N TRP A 118 16.86 37.17 0.79
CA TRP A 118 16.24 36.26 1.76
C TRP A 118 16.70 34.82 1.55
N GLN A 119 16.70 34.32 0.31
CA GLN A 119 17.17 32.97 -0.02
C GLN A 119 18.65 32.77 0.36
N ARG A 120 19.53 33.75 0.08
CA ARG A 120 20.95 33.69 0.48
C ARG A 120 21.15 33.62 1.99
N GLN A 121 20.30 34.30 2.77
CA GLN A 121 20.39 34.32 4.24
C GLN A 121 19.85 33.03 4.90
N HIS A 122 18.89 32.35 4.26
CA HIS A 122 18.20 31.20 4.85
C HIS A 122 18.70 29.84 4.34
N VAL A 123 19.52 29.82 3.28
CA VAL A 123 20.19 28.59 2.82
C VAL A 123 21.43 28.35 3.69
N PRO A 124 21.57 27.17 4.33
CA PRO A 124 22.75 26.85 5.13
C PRO A 124 24.05 26.95 4.33
N GLN A 125 25.13 27.35 5.01
CA GLN A 125 26.44 27.51 4.38
C GLN A 125 26.88 26.21 3.67
N GLY A 126 27.33 26.34 2.41
CA GLY A 126 27.76 25.20 1.59
C GLY A 126 26.65 24.51 0.79
N PHE A 127 25.38 24.81 1.07
CA PHE A 127 24.24 24.29 0.30
C PHE A 127 23.86 25.24 -0.84
N LYS A 128 23.24 24.70 -1.89
CA LYS A 128 22.61 25.49 -2.95
C LYS A 128 21.12 25.18 -3.01
N LEU A 129 20.30 26.19 -3.31
CA LEU A 129 18.89 25.98 -3.59
C LEU A 129 18.71 25.54 -5.04
N GLY A 130 18.01 24.44 -5.25
CA GLY A 130 17.58 23.96 -6.56
C GLY A 130 16.06 23.86 -6.64
N ILE A 131 15.54 23.87 -7.86
CA ILE A 131 14.17 23.48 -8.17
C ILE A 131 14.25 22.15 -8.90
N ARG A 132 13.65 21.12 -8.29
CA ARG A 132 13.48 19.79 -8.91
C ARG A 132 12.12 19.72 -9.58
N THR A 133 12.10 19.28 -10.83
CA THR A 133 10.87 18.97 -11.56
C THR A 133 10.64 17.46 -11.48
N ILE A 134 9.42 17.07 -11.13
CA ILE A 134 9.00 15.69 -10.93
C ILE A 134 7.73 15.45 -11.73
N ASP A 135 7.66 14.32 -12.42
CA ASP A 135 6.41 13.85 -12.97
C ASP A 135 5.54 13.23 -11.88
N ARG A 136 4.26 13.60 -11.88
CA ARG A 136 3.25 13.16 -10.93
C ARG A 136 1.96 12.76 -11.64
N VAL A 137 1.38 11.65 -11.21
CA VAL A 137 0.04 11.23 -11.65
C VAL A 137 -0.78 10.66 -10.48
N VAL A 138 -2.10 10.72 -10.58
CA VAL A 138 -3.02 10.01 -9.68
C VAL A 138 -3.50 8.75 -10.39
N LEU A 139 -3.38 7.58 -9.77
CA LEU A 139 -3.94 6.34 -10.31
C LEU A 139 -5.13 5.93 -9.46
N TYR A 140 -6.31 5.88 -10.07
CA TYR A 140 -7.55 5.47 -9.41
C TYR A 140 -7.77 3.97 -9.60
N LEU A 141 -7.89 3.24 -8.51
CA LEU A 141 -8.15 1.80 -8.52
C LEU A 141 -9.62 1.48 -8.31
N SER A 142 -10.14 0.53 -9.09
CA SER A 142 -11.47 -0.05 -8.88
C SER A 142 -11.40 -1.56 -8.94
N GLY A 143 -12.24 -2.26 -8.18
CA GLY A 143 -12.28 -3.73 -8.12
C GLY A 143 -12.35 -4.24 -6.69
N SER A 144 -11.97 -5.50 -6.47
CA SER A 144 -11.91 -6.05 -5.11
C SER A 144 -10.87 -7.13 -4.95
N VAL A 145 -10.39 -7.30 -3.72
CA VAL A 145 -9.41 -8.32 -3.35
C VAL A 145 -9.90 -9.03 -2.09
N ASP A 146 -10.04 -10.34 -2.15
CA ASP A 146 -10.46 -11.19 -1.02
C ASP A 146 -9.24 -11.90 -0.43
N PHE A 147 -8.91 -11.56 0.82
CA PHE A 147 -7.82 -12.14 1.60
C PHE A 147 -8.28 -13.26 2.53
N SER A 148 -9.54 -13.71 2.47
CA SER A 148 -10.02 -14.82 3.28
C SER A 148 -9.19 -16.10 3.14
N PRO A 149 -8.65 -16.50 1.95
CA PRO A 149 -7.76 -17.66 1.85
C PRO A 149 -6.40 -17.43 2.54
N CYS A 150 -5.99 -16.16 2.64
CA CYS A 150 -4.78 -15.74 3.33
C CYS A 150 -4.99 -15.58 4.85
N TRP A 151 -6.16 -15.90 5.38
CA TRP A 151 -6.42 -15.88 6.82
C TRP A 151 -6.43 -17.29 7.42
N ASP A 152 -5.87 -17.43 8.62
CA ASP A 152 -5.97 -18.63 9.44
C ASP A 152 -6.00 -18.28 10.93
N TRP A 153 -5.97 -19.32 11.78
CA TRP A 153 -5.95 -19.17 13.23
C TRP A 153 -4.70 -18.46 13.76
N ASN A 154 -3.58 -18.47 13.02
CA ASN A 154 -2.31 -17.87 13.41
C ASN A 154 -2.14 -16.44 12.84
N THR A 155 -3.08 -15.96 12.03
CA THR A 155 -2.98 -14.65 11.36
C THR A 155 -3.41 -13.52 12.30
N LYS A 156 -2.49 -12.57 12.55
CA LYS A 156 -2.69 -11.38 13.38
C LYS A 156 -3.06 -10.14 12.57
N ALA A 157 -2.55 -9.99 11.35
CA ALA A 157 -2.92 -8.91 10.43
C ALA A 157 -2.43 -9.24 9.02
N ILE A 158 -3.02 -8.61 8.01
CA ILE A 158 -2.48 -8.61 6.64
C ILE A 158 -2.30 -7.17 6.21
N TYR A 159 -1.06 -6.83 5.86
CA TYR A 159 -0.72 -5.54 5.27
C TYR A 159 -0.74 -5.70 3.77
N ALA A 160 -1.47 -4.85 3.08
CA ALA A 160 -1.57 -4.85 1.63
C ALA A 160 -1.24 -3.45 1.09
N SER A 161 -0.48 -3.38 0.01
CA SER A 161 -0.20 -2.16 -0.71
C SER A 161 -0.30 -2.38 -2.21
N PHE A 162 -0.90 -1.42 -2.89
CA PHE A 162 -0.85 -1.31 -4.33
C PHE A 162 0.35 -0.43 -4.69
N VAL A 163 1.24 -1.00 -5.49
CA VAL A 163 2.52 -0.40 -5.87
C VAL A 163 2.49 -0.12 -7.36
N ALA A 164 2.73 1.14 -7.73
CA ALA A 164 3.01 1.54 -9.09
C ALA A 164 4.48 1.24 -9.39
N ARG A 165 4.70 0.34 -10.34
CA ARG A 165 6.00 -0.13 -10.80
C ARG A 165 6.27 0.38 -12.21
N PHE A 166 7.39 1.05 -12.40
CA PHE A 166 7.80 1.56 -13.71
C PHE A 166 9.32 1.70 -13.81
N SER A 167 9.84 1.61 -15.03
CA SER A 167 11.26 1.87 -15.32
C SER A 167 11.49 3.37 -15.55
N SER A 168 12.70 3.82 -15.24
CA SER A 168 13.13 5.21 -15.49
C SER A 168 14.50 5.23 -16.17
N LYS A 169 15.04 6.41 -16.46
CA LYS A 169 16.39 6.52 -17.02
C LYS A 169 17.48 6.22 -15.98
N THR A 170 17.17 6.45 -14.69
CA THR A 170 18.12 6.34 -13.58
C THR A 170 18.04 5.02 -12.83
N ALA A 171 16.86 4.39 -12.83
CA ALA A 171 16.62 3.09 -12.19
C ALA A 171 15.85 2.16 -13.12
N SER A 172 16.28 0.90 -13.18
CA SER A 172 15.58 -0.16 -13.93
C SER A 172 14.17 -0.41 -13.40
N GLN A 173 13.94 -0.15 -12.12
CA GLN A 173 12.65 -0.31 -11.47
C GLN A 173 12.47 0.72 -10.35
N ASN A 174 11.37 1.47 -10.41
CA ASN A 174 10.86 2.30 -9.33
C ASN A 174 9.56 1.68 -8.83
N ASP A 175 9.43 1.58 -7.51
CA ASP A 175 8.25 1.08 -6.82
C ASP A 175 7.69 2.20 -5.93
N VAL A 176 6.50 2.69 -6.25
CA VAL A 176 5.83 3.77 -5.51
C VAL A 176 4.50 3.26 -4.96
N VAL A 177 4.31 3.31 -3.64
CA VAL A 177 3.03 2.93 -3.01
C VAL A 177 2.00 3.99 -3.35
N LEU A 178 0.89 3.59 -3.98
CA LEU A 178 -0.21 4.48 -4.36
C LEU A 178 -1.43 4.34 -3.43
N LEU A 179 -1.59 3.16 -2.82
CA LEU A 179 -2.66 2.84 -1.86
C LEU A 179 -2.17 1.73 -0.91
N ASP A 180 -2.52 1.81 0.35
CA ASP A 180 -2.25 0.77 1.35
C ASP A 180 -3.47 0.51 2.24
N ALA A 181 -3.48 -0.67 2.87
CA ALA A 181 -4.57 -1.17 3.68
C ALA A 181 -4.05 -2.17 4.72
N VAL A 182 -4.71 -2.23 5.88
CA VAL A 182 -4.38 -3.22 6.92
C VAL A 182 -5.63 -3.99 7.30
N LEU A 183 -5.71 -5.27 6.96
CA LEU A 183 -6.78 -6.14 7.43
C LEU A 183 -6.45 -6.68 8.83
N ARG A 184 -7.38 -6.53 9.76
CA ARG A 184 -7.23 -6.91 11.17
C ARG A 184 -8.19 -8.04 11.55
N PRO A 185 -7.89 -8.82 12.60
CA PRO A 185 -8.79 -9.80 13.18
C PRO A 185 -9.99 -9.09 13.78
N VAL A 186 -11.14 -9.75 13.73
CA VAL A 186 -12.39 -9.25 14.27
C VAL A 186 -12.99 -10.34 15.15
N SER A 187 -13.20 -10.03 16.41
CA SER A 187 -13.93 -10.91 17.33
C SER A 187 -15.41 -10.57 17.24
N LEU A 188 -16.19 -11.44 16.62
CA LEU A 188 -17.63 -11.26 16.47
C LEU A 188 -18.39 -11.94 17.61
N SER A 189 -19.41 -11.27 18.14
CA SER A 189 -20.42 -11.95 18.95
C SER A 189 -21.22 -12.94 18.08
N ALA A 190 -21.84 -13.95 18.68
CA ALA A 190 -22.62 -14.94 17.94
C ALA A 190 -23.73 -14.31 17.08
N GLN A 191 -24.35 -13.23 17.57
CA GLN A 191 -25.34 -12.46 16.82
C GLN A 191 -24.71 -11.80 15.59
N LEU A 192 -23.61 -11.05 15.75
CA LEU A 192 -22.96 -10.37 14.62
C LEU A 192 -22.39 -11.37 13.60
N ALA A 193 -21.88 -12.52 14.06
CA ALA A 193 -21.43 -13.61 13.19
C ALA A 193 -22.58 -14.15 12.33
N ARG A 194 -23.77 -14.35 12.90
CA ARG A 194 -24.98 -14.74 12.16
C ARG A 194 -25.37 -13.68 11.11
N LEU A 195 -25.36 -12.40 11.48
CA LEU A 195 -25.70 -11.31 10.55
C LEU A 195 -24.70 -11.22 9.39
N ALA A 196 -23.41 -11.34 9.69
CA ALA A 196 -22.36 -11.37 8.66
C ALA A 196 -22.54 -12.54 7.70
N GLU A 197 -22.89 -13.73 8.21
CA GLU A 197 -23.15 -14.91 7.38
C GLU A 197 -24.38 -14.73 6.49
N LEU A 198 -25.49 -14.19 7.02
CA LEU A 198 -26.66 -13.85 6.20
C LEU A 198 -26.31 -12.85 5.08
N ARG A 199 -25.48 -11.85 5.38
CA ARG A 199 -24.99 -10.89 4.37
C ARG A 199 -24.17 -11.57 3.28
N ARG A 200 -23.32 -12.55 3.62
CA ARG A 200 -22.56 -13.31 2.61
C ARG A 200 -23.49 -14.10 1.70
N GLN A 201 -24.53 -14.69 2.26
CA GLN A 201 -25.54 -15.45 1.50
C GLN A 201 -26.32 -14.53 0.56
N GLU A 202 -26.76 -13.36 1.04
CA GLU A 202 -27.38 -12.32 0.18
C GLU A 202 -26.45 -11.92 -0.97
N ARG A 203 -25.18 -11.61 -0.69
CA ARG A 203 -24.20 -11.22 -1.72
C ARG A 203 -23.99 -12.33 -2.74
N SER A 204 -23.88 -13.57 -2.28
CA SER A 204 -23.67 -14.74 -3.15
C SER A 204 -24.89 -14.98 -4.05
N ALA A 205 -26.10 -14.80 -3.52
CA ALA A 205 -27.34 -14.88 -4.28
C ALA A 205 -27.52 -13.73 -5.30
N ALA A 206 -26.97 -12.55 -5.01
CA ALA A 206 -27.06 -11.37 -5.87
C ALA A 206 -26.04 -11.36 -7.03
N LEU A 207 -25.00 -12.21 -7.00
CA LEU A 207 -24.03 -12.30 -8.08
C LEU A 207 -24.66 -12.99 -9.31
N PRO A 208 -24.64 -12.37 -10.50
CA PRO A 208 -25.09 -13.03 -11.72
C PRO A 208 -24.15 -14.20 -12.05
N GLY A 209 -24.61 -15.43 -11.81
CA GLY A 209 -23.82 -16.64 -12.06
C GLY A 209 -23.39 -16.78 -13.53
N SER A 210 -22.16 -17.25 -13.73
CA SER A 210 -21.70 -17.76 -15.03
C SER A 210 -22.61 -18.89 -15.49
N GLY A 211 -22.89 -18.97 -16.79
CA GLY A 211 -24.00 -19.73 -17.39
C GLY A 211 -24.05 -21.26 -17.14
N SER A 212 -23.11 -21.84 -16.41
CA SER A 212 -23.07 -23.28 -16.09
C SER A 212 -23.87 -23.65 -14.81
N GLU A 213 -24.01 -22.73 -13.85
CA GLU A 213 -24.65 -23.02 -12.55
C GLU A 213 -26.15 -22.73 -12.51
N ARG A 214 -26.71 -22.12 -13.57
CA ARG A 214 -28.13 -21.77 -13.66
C ARG A 214 -29.05 -22.99 -13.60
N THR A 215 -28.62 -24.19 -14.01
CA THR A 215 -29.50 -25.36 -14.08
C THR A 215 -29.60 -26.15 -12.78
N ALA A 216 -28.62 -26.06 -11.87
CA ALA A 216 -28.65 -26.77 -10.59
C ALA A 216 -29.19 -25.90 -9.44
N ALA A 217 -28.88 -24.59 -9.44
CA ALA A 217 -29.31 -23.68 -8.38
C ALA A 217 -30.75 -23.16 -8.57
N ALA A 218 -31.23 -23.03 -9.81
CA ALA A 218 -32.60 -22.55 -10.09
C ALA A 218 -33.69 -23.55 -9.68
N ALA A 219 -33.37 -24.82 -9.46
CA ALA A 219 -34.33 -25.84 -9.02
C ALA A 219 -34.52 -25.89 -7.48
N ARG A 220 -33.76 -25.11 -6.71
CA ARG A 220 -33.81 -25.11 -5.23
C ARG A 220 -34.02 -23.75 -4.58
N ALA A 221 -34.10 -22.66 -5.35
CA ALA A 221 -34.37 -21.34 -4.81
C ALA A 221 -35.90 -21.09 -4.76
N PRO A 222 -36.50 -20.88 -3.58
CA PRO A 222 -37.86 -20.36 -3.50
C PRO A 222 -37.92 -18.95 -4.12
N ALA A 223 -39.07 -18.60 -4.70
CA ALA A 223 -39.30 -17.39 -5.47
C ALA A 223 -39.25 -16.06 -4.68
N ASP A 224 -38.85 -16.09 -3.39
CA ASP A 224 -38.72 -14.94 -2.48
C ASP A 224 -37.27 -14.78 -1.98
N ALA A 225 -36.27 -14.72 -2.88
CA ALA A 225 -34.90 -14.35 -2.52
C ALA A 225 -34.74 -12.84 -2.23
N THR A 226 -35.75 -12.26 -1.58
CA THR A 226 -35.89 -10.86 -1.20
C THR A 226 -35.37 -10.68 0.23
N GLN A 227 -34.19 -10.08 0.36
CA GLN A 227 -33.61 -9.55 1.60
C GLN A 227 -33.66 -10.49 2.82
N MET A 228 -32.57 -11.24 3.05
CA MET A 228 -32.38 -12.09 4.23
C MET A 228 -32.10 -11.29 5.52
N LEU A 229 -31.66 -10.04 5.40
CA LEU A 229 -31.43 -9.10 6.51
C LEU A 229 -32.51 -8.01 6.55
N THR A 230 -33.03 -7.73 7.74
CA THR A 230 -33.84 -6.54 7.99
C THR A 230 -32.99 -5.27 7.99
N ASP A 231 -33.61 -4.10 7.78
CA ASP A 231 -32.88 -2.82 7.81
C ASP A 231 -32.22 -2.52 9.16
N ALA A 232 -32.86 -2.91 10.27
CA ALA A 232 -32.30 -2.78 11.61
C ALA A 232 -31.03 -3.65 11.78
N GLU A 233 -31.04 -4.88 11.27
CA GLU A 233 -29.88 -5.78 11.32
C GLU A 233 -28.74 -5.28 10.43
N ARG A 234 -29.05 -4.70 9.25
CA ARG A 234 -28.04 -4.04 8.40
C ARG A 234 -27.39 -2.86 9.12
N GLN A 235 -28.19 -2.01 9.76
CA GLN A 235 -27.70 -0.89 10.53
C GLN A 235 -26.83 -1.34 11.72
N GLN A 236 -27.24 -2.40 12.42
CA GLN A 236 -26.45 -2.97 13.51
C GLN A 236 -25.08 -3.45 13.04
N LEU A 237 -25.02 -4.16 11.90
CA LEU A 237 -23.76 -4.63 11.34
C LEU A 237 -22.88 -3.46 10.85
N ALA A 238 -23.48 -2.50 10.14
CA ALA A 238 -22.76 -1.32 9.65
C ALA A 238 -22.20 -0.46 10.80
N ALA A 239 -22.97 -0.28 11.87
CA ALA A 239 -22.51 0.45 13.06
C ALA A 239 -21.31 -0.25 13.71
N PHE A 240 -21.32 -1.58 13.78
CA PHE A 240 -20.17 -2.33 14.27
C PHE A 240 -18.95 -2.20 13.35
N GLU A 241 -19.14 -2.30 12.03
CA GLU A 241 -18.04 -2.14 11.06
C GLU A 241 -17.39 -0.76 11.13
N GLU A 242 -18.17 0.29 11.40
CA GLU A 242 -17.64 1.64 11.59
C GLU A 242 -16.68 1.71 12.80
N THR A 243 -16.94 0.95 13.87
CA THR A 243 -16.01 0.87 15.02
C THR A 243 -14.68 0.21 14.68
N LEU A 244 -14.62 -0.56 13.60
CA LEU A 244 -13.40 -1.22 13.17
C LEU A 244 -12.51 -0.30 12.33
N ARG A 245 -13.04 0.80 11.78
CA ARG A 245 -12.25 1.72 10.94
C ARG A 245 -11.20 2.47 11.75
N SER A 246 -10.05 2.66 11.14
CA SER A 246 -8.96 3.48 11.67
C SER A 246 -8.83 4.76 10.85
N ASN A 247 -9.35 5.88 11.35
CA ASN A 247 -9.33 7.17 10.64
C ASN A 247 -7.90 7.62 10.23
N ASP A 248 -6.88 7.20 10.98
CA ASP A 248 -5.48 7.58 10.70
C ASP A 248 -4.83 6.76 9.58
N HIS A 249 -5.39 5.60 9.24
CA HIS A 249 -4.74 4.61 8.38
C HIS A 249 -5.59 4.20 7.18
N ASP A 250 -6.91 4.10 7.36
CA ASP A 250 -7.85 3.67 6.34
C ASP A 250 -8.20 4.85 5.43
N HIS A 251 -7.98 4.69 4.12
CA HIS A 251 -8.30 5.74 3.17
C HIS A 251 -9.82 5.82 2.95
N PRO A 252 -10.45 7.01 2.93
CA PRO A 252 -11.90 7.14 2.79
C PRO A 252 -12.52 6.52 1.52
N SER A 253 -11.75 6.47 0.42
CA SER A 253 -12.20 5.84 -0.84
C SER A 253 -11.96 4.33 -0.91
N LEU A 254 -11.34 3.73 0.10
CA LEU A 254 -11.13 2.29 0.22
C LEU A 254 -12.08 1.73 1.29
N HIS A 255 -12.92 0.76 0.92
CA HIS A 255 -13.71 0.03 1.90
C HIS A 255 -12.98 -1.25 2.33
N ILE A 256 -12.69 -1.37 3.62
CA ILE A 256 -12.05 -2.54 4.22
C ILE A 256 -13.09 -3.31 5.02
N ASP A 257 -13.54 -4.44 4.47
CA ASP A 257 -14.41 -5.38 5.16
C ASP A 257 -13.55 -6.30 6.03
N HIS A 258 -13.30 -5.88 7.27
CA HIS A 258 -12.51 -6.67 8.22
C HIS A 258 -13.20 -7.98 8.62
N ILE A 259 -14.51 -8.13 8.43
CA ILE A 259 -15.25 -9.34 8.77
C ILE A 259 -15.02 -10.40 7.69
N ASP A 260 -15.20 -10.02 6.43
CA ASP A 260 -15.07 -10.91 5.28
C ASP A 260 -13.66 -10.91 4.67
N LYS A 261 -12.72 -10.20 5.30
CA LYS A 261 -11.32 -10.07 4.88
C LYS A 261 -11.18 -9.57 3.44
N ARG A 262 -12.03 -8.62 3.04
CA ARG A 262 -12.12 -8.14 1.66
C ARG A 262 -11.81 -6.65 1.57
N LEU A 263 -11.04 -6.28 0.55
CA LEU A 263 -10.86 -4.91 0.11
C LEU A 263 -11.81 -4.64 -1.06
N VAL A 264 -12.56 -3.55 -0.97
CA VAL A 264 -13.41 -3.06 -2.07
C VAL A 264 -12.93 -1.68 -2.48
N LEU A 265 -12.54 -1.58 -3.74
CA LEU A 265 -11.95 -0.41 -4.36
C LEU A 265 -12.98 0.23 -5.29
N ASN A 266 -13.24 1.52 -5.09
CA ASN A 266 -14.11 2.31 -5.95
C ASN A 266 -13.45 3.66 -6.21
N GLU A 267 -12.77 3.77 -7.35
CA GLU A 267 -11.92 4.91 -7.68
C GLU A 267 -11.01 5.32 -6.51
N SER A 268 -10.41 4.32 -5.87
CA SER A 268 -9.60 4.48 -4.67
C SER A 268 -8.20 4.98 -5.02
N PHE A 269 -7.70 5.97 -4.28
CA PHE A 269 -6.33 6.50 -4.38
C PHE A 269 -5.95 7.06 -3.01
N LYS A 270 -4.69 6.99 -2.58
CA LYS A 270 -4.22 7.63 -1.33
C LYS A 270 -2.99 8.49 -1.54
N TYR A 271 -2.07 8.01 -2.37
CA TYR A 271 -0.80 8.69 -2.66
C TYR A 271 -0.65 8.95 -4.15
N TYR A 272 0.06 10.03 -4.46
CA TYR A 272 0.49 10.32 -5.82
C TYR A 272 1.58 9.34 -6.25
N VAL A 273 1.57 8.95 -7.52
CA VAL A 273 2.71 8.26 -8.13
C VAL A 273 3.66 9.33 -8.63
N ASP A 274 4.79 9.47 -7.94
CA ASP A 274 5.83 10.45 -8.21
C ASP A 274 7.07 9.74 -8.77
N ALA A 275 7.57 10.15 -9.94
CA ALA A 275 8.93 9.82 -10.36
C ALA A 275 9.93 10.72 -9.63
N PHE A 276 10.17 10.43 -8.35
CA PHE A 276 10.88 11.35 -7.45
C PHE A 276 12.22 11.86 -8.01
N ASP A 277 12.93 11.01 -8.75
CA ASP A 277 14.26 11.32 -9.24
C ASP A 277 14.31 11.96 -10.62
N ASP A 278 13.25 11.88 -11.43
CA ASP A 278 13.25 12.36 -12.82
C ASP A 278 11.84 12.68 -13.38
N ILE A 279 11.75 12.79 -14.70
CA ILE A 279 10.51 13.03 -15.45
C ILE A 279 10.25 11.84 -16.37
N SER A 280 10.26 10.64 -15.77
CA SER A 280 10.13 9.37 -16.51
C SER A 280 8.72 8.81 -16.56
N LEU A 281 7.70 9.41 -15.95
CA LEU A 281 6.36 8.83 -16.09
C LEU A 281 5.80 9.06 -17.49
N GLY A 282 6.11 10.19 -18.13
CA GLY A 282 5.64 10.50 -19.49
C GLY A 282 5.86 9.38 -20.50
N GLY A 283 4.78 8.89 -21.11
CA GLY A 283 4.80 7.84 -22.14
C GLY A 283 5.18 6.43 -21.66
N ASN A 284 5.63 6.27 -20.41
CA ASN A 284 5.98 4.98 -19.86
C ASN A 284 4.74 4.15 -19.48
N THR A 285 4.92 2.83 -19.44
CA THR A 285 3.91 1.92 -18.92
C THR A 285 4.14 1.73 -17.43
N VAL A 286 3.13 2.07 -16.64
CA VAL A 286 3.10 1.82 -15.21
C VAL A 286 2.32 0.54 -14.98
N GLU A 287 2.95 -0.41 -14.29
CA GLU A 287 2.31 -1.62 -13.82
C GLU A 287 1.84 -1.44 -12.39
N VAL A 288 0.64 -1.90 -12.06
CA VAL A 288 0.16 -1.95 -10.67
C VAL A 288 0.30 -3.36 -10.13
N VAL A 289 1.03 -3.46 -9.02
CA VAL A 289 1.32 -4.70 -8.30
C VAL A 289 0.61 -4.67 -6.95
N LEU A 290 0.00 -5.79 -6.56
CA LEU A 290 -0.53 -5.97 -5.22
C LEU A 290 0.56 -6.64 -4.38
N ARG A 291 1.22 -5.86 -3.54
CA ARG A 291 2.16 -6.36 -2.55
C ARG A 291 1.40 -6.62 -1.24
N TYR A 292 1.60 -7.77 -0.63
CA TYR A 292 1.02 -8.03 0.69
C TYR A 292 1.95 -8.87 1.56
N GLN A 293 1.76 -8.73 2.86
CA GLN A 293 2.51 -9.46 3.88
C GLN A 293 1.58 -9.88 5.01
N VAL A 294 1.64 -11.16 5.35
CA VAL A 294 0.88 -11.74 6.46
C VAL A 294 1.71 -11.60 7.73
N MET A 295 1.13 -10.95 8.74
CA MET A 295 1.66 -10.93 10.10
C MET A 295 0.94 -12.01 10.89
N SER A 296 1.71 -12.95 11.42
CA SER A 296 1.23 -14.04 12.28
C SER A 296 1.61 -13.79 13.74
N TYR A 297 1.03 -14.53 14.68
CA TYR A 297 1.46 -14.47 16.09
C TYR A 297 2.91 -14.95 16.27
N SER A 298 3.40 -15.78 15.36
CA SER A 298 4.77 -16.31 15.33
C SER A 298 5.77 -15.46 14.56
N GLY A 299 5.37 -14.35 13.93
CA GLY A 299 6.26 -13.48 13.15
C GLY A 299 5.68 -13.06 11.80
N TRP A 300 6.55 -12.69 10.87
CA TRP A 300 6.16 -12.18 9.55
C TRP A 300 6.37 -13.24 8.47
N ALA A 301 5.37 -13.44 7.62
CA ALA A 301 5.54 -14.17 6.38
C ALA A 301 6.39 -13.36 5.38
N PRO A 302 6.98 -14.01 4.37
CA PRO A 302 7.60 -13.29 3.25
C PRO A 302 6.61 -12.36 2.55
N VAL A 303 7.13 -11.28 1.96
CA VAL A 303 6.35 -10.38 1.10
C VAL A 303 5.95 -11.11 -0.19
N ARG A 304 4.70 -10.95 -0.63
CA ARG A 304 4.12 -11.60 -1.82
C ARG A 304 3.58 -10.56 -2.81
N GLU A 305 3.70 -10.83 -4.11
CA GLU A 305 3.33 -9.87 -5.18
C GLU A 305 2.51 -10.45 -6.34
N ASP A 306 2.47 -11.79 -6.49
CA ASP A 306 2.01 -12.42 -7.73
C ASP A 306 0.49 -12.37 -7.96
N ALA A 307 -0.28 -11.90 -6.98
CA ALA A 307 -1.74 -11.96 -6.99
C ALA A 307 -2.40 -11.21 -8.16
N LEU A 308 -1.78 -10.13 -8.66
CA LEU A 308 -2.26 -9.41 -9.85
C LEU A 308 -1.65 -9.93 -11.17
N GLY A 309 -0.62 -10.78 -11.11
CA GLY A 309 -0.02 -11.42 -12.29
C GLY A 309 0.35 -10.46 -13.44
N HIS A 310 0.84 -9.25 -13.14
CA HIS A 310 1.14 -8.20 -14.12
C HIS A 310 -0.04 -7.76 -15.02
N GLN A 311 -1.29 -8.06 -14.64
CA GLN A 311 -2.47 -7.82 -15.49
C GLN A 311 -2.85 -6.34 -15.60
N VAL A 312 -2.48 -5.54 -14.59
CA VAL A 312 -2.92 -4.14 -14.49
C VAL A 312 -1.78 -3.23 -14.96
N LYS A 313 -1.85 -2.82 -16.22
CA LYS A 313 -0.88 -1.92 -16.84
C LYS A 313 -1.58 -0.72 -17.44
N VAL A 314 -0.99 0.46 -17.25
CA VAL A 314 -1.51 1.71 -17.79
C VAL A 314 -0.39 2.48 -18.46
N ARG A 315 -0.63 2.90 -19.71
CA ARG A 315 0.26 3.81 -20.41
C ARG A 315 -0.01 5.23 -19.97
N MET A 316 1.02 5.92 -19.51
CA MET A 316 0.91 7.31 -19.08
C MET A 316 0.80 8.26 -20.29
N PRO A 317 0.14 9.41 -20.13
CA PRO A 317 0.17 10.48 -21.13
C PRO A 317 1.61 10.87 -21.50
N GLU A 318 1.85 11.20 -22.76
CA GLU A 318 3.19 11.62 -23.23
C GLU A 318 3.50 13.06 -22.80
N SER A 319 2.49 13.91 -22.77
CA SER A 319 2.61 15.31 -22.38
C SER A 319 2.17 15.51 -20.93
N ALA A 320 3.04 16.09 -20.11
CA ALA A 320 2.69 16.55 -18.78
C ALA A 320 2.16 18.00 -18.81
N GLN A 321 1.18 18.28 -17.97
CA GLN A 321 0.67 19.62 -17.72
C GLN A 321 1.45 20.25 -16.57
N GLN A 322 1.67 21.56 -16.60
CA GLN A 322 2.28 22.22 -15.45
C GLN A 322 1.30 22.23 -14.27
N TRP A 323 1.73 21.73 -13.11
CA TRP A 323 0.93 21.79 -11.90
C TRP A 323 0.75 23.26 -11.49
N LYS A 324 -0.44 23.80 -11.72
CA LYS A 324 -0.85 25.07 -11.15
C LYS A 324 -1.22 24.80 -9.70
N SER A 325 -0.29 25.00 -8.77
CA SER A 325 -0.70 25.05 -7.37
C SER A 325 -1.73 26.17 -7.27
N GLN A 326 -2.97 25.87 -6.88
CA GLN A 326 -3.84 26.91 -6.38
C GLN A 326 -3.06 27.67 -5.32
N GLU A 327 -2.91 28.97 -5.54
CA GLU A 327 -2.14 29.91 -4.73
C GLU A 327 -2.54 29.79 -3.26
N ARG A 328 -1.76 29.03 -2.49
CA ARG A 328 -1.70 29.11 -1.04
C ARG A 328 -0.26 28.88 -0.61
N TRP A 329 0.48 29.97 -0.60
CA TRP A 329 1.52 30.24 0.38
C TRP A 329 1.15 31.55 1.06
#